data_AF-A0A2U2HJQ7-F1
#
_entry.id   AF-A0A2U2HJQ7-F1
#
_cell.length_a   1.000
_cell.length_b   1.000
_cell.length_c   1.000
_cell.angle_alpha   90.00
_cell.angle_beta   90.00
_cell.angle_gamma   90.00
#
_symmetry.space_group_name_H-M   'P 1'
#
loop_
_entity.id
_entity.type
_entity.pdbx_description
1 polymer ?
#
loop_
_entity_poly.entity_id
_entity_poly.type
_entity_poly.pdbx_seq_one_letter_code
_entity_poly.pdbx_strand_id
1 'polypeptide(L)'
;MYTAHFGLREIPFGITPDTSYFFTSPHSQEALNTLLVAARNGEGFIKITGEVGTGKTLLCRKFMATLDDGFVTAYIPNPFLEPRTLMMALADELEVVFTRNVNQHQLLKAINKRLLELAAAGKRVLLCLDEAQAIPVESLEALRLLTNLETEKRKLLQIVL
;
A
#
# COMPACT_ATOMS: atom_id res chain seq x y z
N MET A 1 -4.52 26.00 -26.66
CA MET A 1 -5.65 26.28 -27.59
C MET A 1 -6.94 25.63 -27.09
N TYR A 2 -6.96 24.33 -26.77
CA TYR A 2 -8.13 23.65 -26.19
C TYR A 2 -8.50 24.15 -24.78
N THR A 3 -7.52 24.21 -23.85
CA THR A 3 -7.74 24.67 -22.47
C THR A 3 -8.25 26.10 -22.40
N ALA A 4 -7.64 27.02 -23.15
CA ALA A 4 -8.08 28.41 -23.24
C ALA A 4 -9.48 28.58 -23.87
N HIS A 5 -9.86 27.74 -24.84
CA HIS A 5 -11.19 27.76 -25.45
C HIS A 5 -12.29 27.33 -24.47
N PHE A 6 -12.02 26.35 -23.61
CA PHE A 6 -12.98 25.83 -22.61
C PHE A 6 -12.80 26.43 -21.20
N GLY A 7 -11.89 27.39 -21.01
CA GLY A 7 -11.62 27.99 -19.70
C GLY A 7 -11.02 27.02 -18.67
N LEU A 8 -10.37 25.95 -19.12
CA LEU A 8 -9.78 24.92 -18.26
C LEU A 8 -8.37 25.32 -17.82
N ARG A 9 -8.03 25.02 -16.57
CA ARG A 9 -6.69 25.28 -16.00
C ARG A 9 -5.63 24.35 -16.57
N GLU A 10 -6.03 23.15 -16.98
CA GLU A 10 -5.16 22.13 -17.54
C GLU A 10 -5.94 21.21 -18.48
N ILE A 11 -5.24 20.26 -19.11
CA ILE A 11 -5.82 19.33 -20.08
C ILE A 11 -6.74 18.36 -19.33
N PRO A 12 -8.05 18.30 -19.65
CA PRO A 12 -8.97 17.36 -19.02
C PRO A 12 -8.74 15.93 -19.54
N PHE A 13 -9.24 14.94 -18.79
CA PHE A 13 -9.17 13.50 -19.15
C PHE A 13 -7.75 12.92 -19.23
N GLY A 14 -6.84 13.40 -18.37
CA GLY A 14 -5.55 12.75 -18.16
C GLY A 14 -5.72 11.29 -17.71
N ILE A 15 -4.89 10.40 -18.24
CA ILE A 15 -4.93 8.96 -17.92
C ILE A 15 -4.33 8.69 -16.53
N THR A 16 -3.50 9.62 -16.03
CA THR A 16 -2.88 9.52 -14.71
C THR A 16 -3.87 9.93 -13.61
N PRO A 17 -4.12 9.09 -12.60
CA PRO A 17 -5.00 9.43 -11.49
C PRO A 17 -4.39 10.56 -10.65
N ASP A 18 -5.12 11.67 -10.50
CA ASP A 18 -4.75 12.82 -9.67
C ASP A 18 -5.68 12.92 -8.45
N THR A 19 -5.10 12.84 -7.25
CA THR A 19 -5.83 12.88 -5.98
C THR A 19 -6.32 14.28 -5.62
N SER A 20 -5.84 15.36 -6.27
CA SER A 20 -6.40 16.71 -6.07
C SER A 20 -7.80 16.86 -6.65
N TYR A 21 -8.18 16.00 -7.59
CA TYR A 21 -9.52 15.94 -8.19
C TYR A 21 -10.39 14.84 -7.58
N PHE A 22 -10.06 14.35 -6.37
CA PHE A 22 -10.85 13.34 -5.70
C PHE A 22 -12.28 13.83 -5.47
N PHE A 23 -13.24 13.27 -6.20
CA PHE A 23 -14.66 13.53 -5.98
C PHE A 23 -15.15 12.70 -4.79
N THR A 24 -15.34 13.38 -3.65
CA THR A 24 -15.85 12.76 -2.43
C THR A 24 -17.34 12.45 -2.56
N SER A 25 -17.67 11.28 -3.09
CA SER A 25 -19.02 10.71 -2.93
C SER A 25 -19.21 10.21 -1.49
N PRO A 26 -20.44 10.16 -0.94
CA PRO A 26 -20.71 9.62 0.40
C PRO A 26 -20.10 8.23 0.61
N HIS A 27 -20.22 7.35 -0.39
CA HIS A 27 -19.66 6.00 -0.34
C HIS A 27 -18.12 5.99 -0.32
N SER A 28 -17.47 6.84 -1.11
CA SER A 28 -16.02 6.94 -1.11
C SER A 28 -15.46 7.49 0.21
N GLN A 29 -16.19 8.41 0.85
CA GLN A 29 -15.82 8.95 2.15
C GLN A 29 -16.00 7.93 3.28
N GLU A 30 -17.09 7.16 3.24
CA GLU A 30 -17.34 6.07 4.18
C GLU A 30 -16.26 4.98 4.07
N ALA A 31 -15.91 4.59 2.85
CA ALA A 31 -14.82 3.65 2.61
C ALA A 31 -13.49 4.19 3.14
N LEU A 32 -13.14 5.45 2.85
CA LEU A 32 -11.93 6.09 3.36
C LEU A 32 -11.89 6.11 4.89
N ASN A 33 -13.00 6.48 5.54
CA ASN A 33 -13.09 6.50 7.01
C ASN A 33 -12.90 5.10 7.59
N THR A 34 -13.49 4.08 6.96
CA THR A 34 -13.34 2.67 7.37
C THR A 34 -11.88 2.23 7.28
N LEU A 35 -11.19 2.56 6.17
CA LEU A 35 -9.76 2.26 6.00
C LEU A 35 -8.90 2.93 7.08
N LEU A 36 -9.18 4.21 7.38
CA LEU A 36 -8.45 4.95 8.42
C LEU A 36 -8.64 4.34 9.81
N VAL A 37 -9.87 3.89 10.14
CA VAL A 37 -10.15 3.22 11.42
C VAL A 37 -9.42 1.88 11.50
N ALA A 38 -9.52 1.03 10.47
CA ALA A 38 -8.86 -0.28 10.44
C ALA A 38 -7.32 -0.15 10.52
N ALA A 39 -6.75 0.83 9.81
CA ALA A 39 -5.32 1.15 9.90
C ALA A 39 -4.91 1.58 11.32
N ARG A 40 -5.72 2.42 11.97
CA ARG A 40 -5.51 2.87 13.36
C ARG A 40 -5.71 1.77 14.40
N ASN A 41 -6.50 0.75 14.10
CA ASN A 41 -6.67 -0.42 14.97
C ASN A 41 -5.54 -1.45 14.81
N GLY A 42 -4.73 -1.36 13.76
CA GLY A 42 -3.62 -2.29 13.53
C GLY A 42 -4.07 -3.62 12.91
N GLU A 43 -5.19 -3.63 12.17
CA GLU A 43 -5.67 -4.83 11.47
C GLU A 43 -4.64 -5.31 10.44
N GLY A 44 -4.42 -6.64 10.38
CA GLY A 44 -3.37 -7.23 9.56
C GLY A 44 -3.67 -7.22 8.05
N PHE A 45 -4.94 -7.41 7.67
CA PHE A 45 -5.40 -7.35 6.29
C PHE A 45 -6.66 -6.51 6.18
N ILE A 46 -6.71 -5.66 5.16
CA ILE A 46 -7.86 -4.85 4.79
C ILE A 46 -8.07 -5.06 3.29
N LYS A 47 -9.31 -5.31 2.86
CA LYS A 47 -9.64 -5.56 1.46
C LYS A 47 -10.65 -4.54 0.96
N ILE A 48 -10.38 -3.95 -0.19
CA ILE A 48 -11.25 -3.03 -0.90
C ILE A 48 -11.83 -3.76 -2.11
N THR A 49 -13.15 -3.84 -2.18
CA THR A 49 -13.85 -4.47 -3.30
C THR A 49 -14.73 -3.47 -4.03
N GLY A 50 -14.95 -3.73 -5.31
CA GLY A 50 -15.78 -2.90 -6.18
C GLY A 50 -15.51 -3.22 -7.64
N GLU A 51 -16.45 -2.89 -8.51
CA GLU A 51 -16.34 -3.11 -9.95
C GLU A 51 -15.18 -2.29 -10.57
N VAL A 52 -14.80 -2.64 -11.80
CA VAL A 52 -13.78 -1.89 -12.55
C VAL A 52 -14.27 -0.45 -12.75
N GLY A 53 -13.38 0.54 -12.53
CA GLY A 53 -13.71 1.95 -12.70
C GLY A 53 -14.41 2.62 -11.52
N THR A 54 -14.67 1.93 -10.40
CA THR A 54 -15.30 2.53 -9.20
C THR A 54 -14.37 3.41 -8.35
N GLY A 55 -13.14 3.66 -8.80
CA GLY A 55 -12.20 4.54 -8.12
C GLY A 55 -11.35 3.90 -7.01
N LYS A 56 -11.24 2.56 -6.96
CA LYS A 56 -10.44 1.82 -5.95
C LYS A 56 -8.98 2.32 -5.85
N THR A 57 -8.27 2.39 -6.97
CA THR A 57 -6.89 2.94 -7.04
C THR A 57 -6.81 4.36 -6.49
N LEU A 58 -7.78 5.20 -6.83
CA LEU A 58 -7.82 6.59 -6.36
C LEU A 58 -8.09 6.65 -4.85
N LEU A 59 -8.98 5.79 -4.35
CA LEU A 59 -9.24 5.64 -2.91
C LEU A 59 -7.99 5.18 -2.15
N CYS A 60 -7.26 4.17 -2.65
CA CYS A 60 -6.00 3.71 -2.04
C CYS A 60 -4.97 4.84 -1.96
N ARG A 61 -4.76 5.59 -3.06
CA ARG A 61 -3.84 6.74 -3.08
C ARG A 61 -4.29 7.85 -2.13
N LYS A 62 -5.60 8.16 -2.10
CA LYS A 62 -6.15 9.17 -1.19
C LYS A 62 -5.99 8.73 0.27
N PHE A 63 -6.22 7.46 0.56
CA PHE A 63 -6.02 6.87 1.88
C PHE A 63 -4.57 7.01 2.34
N MET A 64 -3.59 6.59 1.54
CA MET A 64 -2.17 6.75 1.88
C MET A 64 -1.78 8.21 2.09
N ALA A 65 -2.27 9.12 1.23
CA ALA A 65 -2.02 10.55 1.36
C ALA A 65 -2.70 11.21 2.58
N THR A 66 -3.65 10.52 3.24
CA THR A 66 -4.36 11.00 4.43
C THR A 66 -3.76 10.43 5.72
N LEU A 67 -2.88 9.42 5.63
CA LEU A 67 -2.17 8.90 6.80
C LEU A 67 -1.22 9.95 7.35
N ASP A 68 -1.11 9.98 8.68
CA ASP A 68 -0.18 10.88 9.37
C ASP A 68 1.25 10.32 9.33
N ASP A 69 2.20 11.13 9.84
CA ASP A 69 3.61 10.74 9.93
C ASP A 69 3.84 9.49 10.80
N GLY A 70 2.84 9.00 11.54
CA GLY A 70 2.89 7.74 12.28
C GLY A 70 2.96 6.50 11.38
N PHE A 71 2.73 6.64 10.07
CA PHE A 71 2.77 5.55 9.11
C PHE A 71 3.96 5.65 8.16
N VAL A 72 4.53 4.49 7.83
CA VAL A 72 5.40 4.28 6.68
C VAL A 72 4.61 3.46 5.67
N THR A 73 4.47 3.98 4.46
CA THR A 73 3.69 3.32 3.40
C THR A 73 4.60 2.72 2.36
N ALA A 74 4.21 1.56 1.83
CA ALA A 74 4.82 0.93 0.67
C ALA A 74 3.70 0.69 -0.36
N TYR A 75 3.91 1.06 -1.62
CA TYR A 75 2.89 0.93 -2.66
C TYR A 75 3.38 0.10 -3.84
N ILE A 76 2.65 -0.97 -4.15
CA ILE A 76 2.94 -1.84 -5.30
C ILE A 76 1.72 -1.84 -6.24
N PRO A 77 1.75 -1.10 -7.36
CA PRO A 77 0.61 -0.96 -8.25
C PRO A 77 0.35 -2.18 -9.14
N ASN A 78 1.37 -3.00 -9.42
CA ASN A 78 1.24 -4.21 -10.21
C ASN A 78 1.92 -5.37 -9.48
N PRO A 79 1.16 -6.15 -8.70
CA PRO A 79 1.72 -7.21 -7.88
C PRO A 79 1.70 -8.57 -8.58
N PHE A 80 1.64 -8.61 -9.93
CA PHE A 80 1.92 -9.81 -10.73
C PHE A 80 3.43 -10.15 -10.68
N LEU A 81 3.89 -10.51 -9.49
CA LEU A 81 5.29 -10.74 -9.15
C LEU A 81 5.41 -12.08 -8.45
N GLU A 82 6.48 -12.80 -8.72
CA GLU A 82 6.87 -13.98 -7.94
C GLU A 82 7.19 -13.61 -6.49
N PRO A 83 7.10 -14.56 -5.53
CA PRO A 83 7.24 -14.26 -4.10
C PRO A 83 8.52 -13.50 -3.76
N ARG A 84 9.66 -13.90 -4.33
CA ARG A 84 10.94 -13.23 -4.08
C ARG A 84 10.96 -11.80 -4.61
N THR A 85 10.43 -11.58 -5.81
CA THR A 85 10.38 -10.26 -6.45
C THR A 85 9.46 -9.32 -5.69
N LEU A 86 8.33 -9.82 -5.18
CA LEU A 86 7.44 -9.07 -4.31
C LEU A 86 8.11 -8.64 -3.00
N MET A 87 8.88 -9.54 -2.38
CA MET A 87 9.67 -9.23 -1.18
C MET A 87 10.75 -8.18 -1.46
N MET A 88 11.38 -8.23 -2.63
CA MET A 88 12.36 -7.22 -3.04
C MET A 88 11.68 -5.86 -3.25
N ALA A 89 10.55 -5.80 -3.94
CA ALA A 89 9.78 -4.57 -4.11
C ALA A 89 9.35 -3.97 -2.76
N LEU A 90 8.89 -4.79 -1.81
CA LEU A 90 8.60 -4.34 -0.44
C LEU A 90 9.86 -3.81 0.26
N ALA A 91 10.99 -4.49 0.12
CA ALA A 91 12.25 -4.08 0.73
C ALA A 91 12.74 -2.74 0.18
N ASP A 92 12.58 -2.51 -1.13
CA ASP A 92 12.93 -1.26 -1.80
C ASP A 92 12.05 -0.11 -1.30
N GLU A 93 10.72 -0.31 -1.24
CA GLU A 93 9.76 0.69 -0.71
C GLU A 93 10.01 1.02 0.78
N LEU A 94 10.51 0.07 1.57
CA LEU A 94 10.86 0.27 2.98
C LEU A 94 12.28 0.78 3.21
N GLU A 95 13.02 1.06 2.13
CA GLU A 95 14.41 1.51 2.13
C GLU A 95 15.34 0.55 2.90
N VAL A 96 15.11 -0.75 2.76
CA VAL A 96 15.90 -1.79 3.44
C VAL A 96 17.27 -1.89 2.78
N VAL A 97 18.33 -1.69 3.56
CA VAL A 97 19.71 -1.86 3.08
C VAL A 97 20.12 -3.32 3.23
N PHE A 98 20.55 -3.94 2.13
CA PHE A 98 21.10 -5.29 2.11
C PHE A 98 22.23 -5.45 1.08
N THR A 99 23.08 -6.46 1.25
CA THR A 99 24.22 -6.72 0.36
C THR A 99 23.77 -7.22 -1.01
N ARG A 100 24.60 -7.00 -2.05
CA ARG A 100 24.36 -7.62 -3.36
C ARG A 100 24.30 -9.15 -3.21
N ASN A 101 23.38 -9.80 -3.93
CA ASN A 101 23.12 -11.25 -3.91
C ASN A 101 22.55 -11.84 -2.59
N VAL A 102 21.69 -11.10 -1.89
CA VAL A 102 20.96 -11.70 -0.76
C VAL A 102 20.09 -12.88 -1.18
N ASN A 103 20.17 -13.95 -0.40
CA ASN A 103 19.22 -15.06 -0.50
C ASN A 103 17.88 -14.70 0.18
N GLN A 104 16.86 -15.54 -0.04
CA GLN A 104 15.50 -15.31 0.47
C GLN A 104 15.46 -15.11 2.00
N HIS A 105 16.22 -15.93 2.74
CA HIS A 105 16.25 -15.86 4.20
C HIS A 105 16.91 -14.56 4.70
N GLN A 106 18.00 -14.13 4.06
CA GLN A 106 18.65 -12.85 4.37
C GLN A 106 17.74 -11.65 4.06
N LEU A 107 17.01 -11.69 2.95
CA LEU A 107 16.03 -10.67 2.58
C LEU A 107 14.93 -10.55 3.63
N LEU A 108 14.30 -11.68 4.00
CA LEU A 108 13.27 -11.71 5.06
C LEU A 108 13.80 -11.20 6.40
N LYS A 109 15.03 -11.57 6.77
CA LYS A 109 15.67 -11.08 7.99
C LYS A 109 15.89 -9.56 7.96
N ALA A 110 16.28 -9.01 6.81
CA ALA A 110 16.49 -7.58 6.64
C ALA A 110 15.15 -6.80 6.71
N ILE A 111 14.10 -7.29 6.05
CA ILE A 111 12.74 -6.73 6.13
C ILE A 111 12.26 -6.76 7.59
N ASN A 112 12.35 -7.90 8.28
CA ASN A 112 11.91 -8.02 9.67
C ASN A 112 12.68 -7.05 10.58
N LYS A 113 14.00 -6.94 10.42
CA LYS A 113 14.81 -5.96 11.16
C LYS A 113 14.29 -4.53 10.95
N ARG A 114 14.04 -4.13 9.70
CA ARG A 114 13.51 -2.80 9.37
C ARG A 114 12.13 -2.56 9.98
N LEU A 115 11.23 -3.54 9.92
CA LEU A 115 9.91 -3.45 10.53
C LEU A 115 9.99 -3.26 12.06
N LEU A 116 10.91 -3.97 12.73
CA LEU A 116 11.15 -3.81 14.17
C LEU A 116 11.72 -2.43 14.52
N GLU A 117 12.64 -1.90 13.71
CA GLU A 117 13.18 -0.54 13.88
C GLU A 117 12.08 0.52 13.76
N LEU A 118 11.24 0.42 12.73
CA LEU A 118 10.11 1.32 12.53
C LEU A 118 9.12 1.22 13.69
N ALA A 119 8.83 0.00 14.15
CA ALA A 119 7.99 -0.23 15.32
C ALA A 119 8.60 0.41 16.59
N ALA A 120 9.89 0.25 16.84
CA ALA A 120 10.58 0.86 17.98
C ALA A 120 10.55 2.41 17.92
N ALA A 121 10.55 2.98 16.71
CA ALA A 121 10.35 4.41 16.48
C ALA A 121 8.87 4.86 16.57
N GLY A 122 7.96 3.99 16.98
CA GLY A 122 6.53 4.28 17.10
C GLY A 122 5.77 4.30 15.77
N LYS A 123 6.42 3.95 14.65
CA LYS A 123 5.82 3.93 13.32
C LYS A 123 5.07 2.63 13.07
N ARG A 124 4.06 2.70 12.20
CA ARG A 124 3.30 1.56 11.67
C ARG A 124 3.60 1.40 10.19
N VAL A 125 3.66 0.17 9.71
CA VAL A 125 3.97 -0.09 8.30
C VAL A 125 2.73 -0.59 7.59
N LEU A 126 2.40 0.07 6.48
CA LEU A 126 1.24 -0.25 5.66
C LEU A 126 1.68 -0.51 4.22
N LEU A 127 1.41 -1.71 3.73
CA LEU A 127 1.63 -2.12 2.35
C LEU A 127 0.30 -2.04 1.59
N CYS A 128 0.21 -1.15 0.61
CA CYS A 128 -0.89 -1.10 -0.35
C CYS A 128 -0.51 -1.87 -1.62
N LEU A 129 -1.28 -2.89 -1.96
CA LEU A 129 -1.19 -3.62 -3.23
C LEU A 129 -2.40 -3.25 -4.08
N ASP A 130 -2.17 -2.62 -5.23
CA ASP A 130 -3.22 -2.39 -6.21
C ASP A 130 -3.40 -3.62 -7.11
N GLU A 131 -4.50 -3.70 -7.86
CA GLU A 131 -4.76 -4.82 -8.77
C GLU A 131 -4.54 -6.19 -8.10
N ALA A 132 -4.93 -6.33 -6.82
CA ALA A 132 -4.61 -7.49 -5.99
C ALA A 132 -5.12 -8.83 -6.55
N GLN A 133 -6.11 -8.80 -7.45
CA GLN A 133 -6.56 -9.98 -8.20
C GLN A 133 -5.51 -10.56 -9.15
N ALA A 134 -4.46 -9.79 -9.47
CA ALA A 134 -3.33 -10.23 -10.29
C ALA A 134 -2.22 -10.90 -9.46
N ILE A 135 -2.32 -10.96 -8.13
CA ILE A 135 -1.29 -11.58 -7.29
C ILE A 135 -1.27 -13.10 -7.50
N PRO A 136 -0.13 -13.72 -7.85
CA PRO A 136 -0.01 -15.18 -7.87
C PRO A 136 -0.29 -15.80 -6.49
N VAL A 137 -0.89 -16.98 -6.45
CA VAL A 137 -1.30 -17.64 -5.20
C VAL A 137 -0.10 -17.85 -4.26
N GLU A 138 1.05 -18.22 -4.81
CA GLU A 138 2.29 -18.42 -4.06
C GLU A 138 2.79 -17.13 -3.42
N SER A 139 2.61 -15.99 -4.10
CA SER A 139 2.97 -14.66 -3.61
C SER A 139 2.01 -14.19 -2.53
N LEU A 140 0.71 -14.50 -2.66
CA LEU A 140 -0.28 -14.24 -1.63
C LEU A 140 0.01 -15.03 -0.34
N GLU A 141 0.42 -16.29 -0.45
CA GLU A 141 0.87 -17.09 0.69
C GLU A 141 2.13 -16.50 1.34
N ALA A 142 3.08 -16.03 0.54
CA ALA A 142 4.27 -15.36 1.06
C ALA A 142 3.93 -14.07 1.82
N LEU A 143 2.97 -13.27 1.33
CA LEU A 143 2.43 -12.11 2.05
C LEU A 143 1.74 -12.50 3.35
N ARG A 144 0.91 -13.55 3.34
CA ARG A 144 0.27 -14.07 4.55
C ARG A 144 1.30 -14.41 5.61
N LEU A 145 2.39 -15.08 5.24
CA LEU A 145 3.50 -15.38 6.15
C LEU A 145 4.21 -14.14 6.69
N LEU A 146 4.37 -13.08 5.89
CA LEU A 146 4.90 -11.79 6.38
C LEU A 146 4.01 -11.14 7.43
N THR A 147 2.69 -11.24 7.32
CA THR A 147 1.78 -10.66 8.33
C THR A 147 1.81 -11.40 9.68
N ASN A 148 2.46 -12.57 9.75
CA ASN A 148 2.76 -13.22 11.03
C ASN A 148 3.91 -12.55 11.78
N LEU A 149 4.62 -11.60 11.16
CA LEU A 149 5.61 -10.78 11.86
C LEU A 149 4.89 -9.82 12.81
N GLU A 150 5.03 -10.09 14.10
CA GLU A 150 4.38 -9.35 15.17
C GLU A 150 5.27 -9.27 16.40
N THR A 151 4.98 -8.27 17.23
CA THR A 151 5.42 -8.24 18.63
C THR A 151 4.33 -8.85 19.50
N GLU A 152 4.60 -9.10 20.78
CA GLU A 152 3.57 -9.56 21.73
C GLU A 152 2.32 -8.67 21.80
N LYS A 153 2.39 -7.43 21.30
CA LYS A 153 1.32 -6.43 21.45
C LYS A 153 0.70 -5.96 20.13
N ARG A 154 1.33 -6.19 18.98
CA ARG A 154 0.85 -5.69 17.67
C ARG A 154 1.55 -6.32 16.47
N LYS A 155 0.84 -6.34 15.34
CA LYS A 155 1.38 -6.61 14.01
C LYS A 155 2.43 -5.58 13.61
N LEU A 156 3.45 -6.03 12.89
CA LEU A 156 4.51 -5.17 12.35
C LEU A 156 4.22 -4.66 10.94
N LEU A 157 3.34 -5.33 10.20
CA LEU A 157 2.94 -5.00 8.84
C LEU A 157 1.42 -5.15 8.69
N GLN A 158 0.79 -4.14 8.10
CA GLN A 158 -0.61 -4.15 7.69
C GLN A 158 -0.66 -4.18 6.16
N ILE A 159 -1.59 -4.95 5.59
CA ILE A 159 -1.74 -5.06 4.14
C ILE A 159 -3.11 -4.57 3.72
N VAL A 160 -3.15 -3.70 2.72
CA VAL A 160 -4.37 -3.24 2.04
C VAL A 160 -4.35 -3.79 0.61
N LEU A 161 -5.41 -4.52 0.25
CA LEU A 161 -5.63 -5.16 -1.04
C LEU A 161 -6.85 -4.58 -1.76
#